data_AF-A0A3N5PJI3-F1
#
_entry.id   AF-A0A3N5PJI3-F1
#
_cell.length_a   1.000
_cell.length_b   1.000
_cell.length_c   1.000
_cell.angle_alpha   90.00
_cell.angle_beta   90.00
_cell.angle_gamma   90.00
#
_symmetry.space_group_name_H-M   'P 1'
#
loop_
_entity.id
_entity.type
_entity.pdbx_description
1 polymer ?
#
loop_
_entity_poly.entity_id
_entity_poly.type
_entity_poly.pdbx_seq_one_letter_code
_entity_poly.pdbx_strand_id
1 'polypeptide(L)'
;RQLPGQTEVPNLLVDISQTGLGAGLEERLFQPTGEIQKDFYAELPIKLRYTGSYHELGNFVSGIAALPRIVTLHDVTIRRSDDSSPDDLVLDVTAKTYRYLDEEATEG
;
A
#
# COMPACT_ATOMS: atom_id res chain seq x y z
N ARG A 1 -22.73 -3.58 7.74
CA ARG A 1 -21.38 -4.08 8.09
C ARG A 1 -20.68 -4.38 6.77
N GLN A 2 -19.73 -3.54 6.36
CA GLN A 2 -19.03 -3.65 5.08
C GLN A 2 -17.54 -3.54 5.36
N LEU A 3 -16.92 -4.66 5.72
CA LEU A 3 -15.48 -4.82 5.67
C LEU A 3 -15.16 -6.08 4.86
N PRO A 4 -14.10 -6.02 4.05
CA PRO A 4 -13.87 -6.96 2.97
C PRO A 4 -13.52 -8.36 3.49
N GLY A 5 -14.06 -9.39 2.84
CA GLY A 5 -13.74 -10.79 3.15
C GLY A 5 -12.31 -11.18 2.72
N GLN A 6 -11.82 -12.34 3.17
CA GLN A 6 -10.48 -12.88 2.87
C GLN A 6 -10.03 -12.77 1.39
N THR A 7 -10.98 -12.80 0.46
CA THR A 7 -10.75 -12.87 -0.99
C THR A 7 -10.30 -11.54 -1.64
N GLU A 8 -10.20 -10.44 -0.90
CA GLU A 8 -9.95 -9.11 -1.49
C GLU A 8 -8.49 -8.64 -1.50
N VAL A 9 -7.59 -9.34 -0.79
CA VAL A 9 -6.17 -8.96 -0.70
C VAL A 9 -5.47 -8.95 -2.07
N PRO A 10 -5.59 -9.98 -2.94
CA PRO A 10 -4.93 -9.97 -4.24
C PRO A 10 -5.37 -8.81 -5.13
N ASN A 11 -6.68 -8.50 -5.13
CA ASN A 11 -7.22 -7.38 -5.88
C ASN A 11 -6.70 -6.04 -5.36
N LEU A 12 -6.49 -5.91 -4.05
CA LEU A 12 -5.89 -4.69 -3.49
C LEU A 12 -4.44 -4.50 -3.93
N LEU A 13 -3.64 -5.57 -3.99
CA LEU A 13 -2.26 -5.45 -4.47
C LEU A 13 -2.24 -4.96 -5.93
N VAL A 14 -3.16 -5.47 -6.75
CA VAL A 14 -3.35 -5.02 -8.13
C VAL A 14 -3.76 -3.54 -8.17
N ASP A 15 -4.72 -3.12 -7.36
CA ASP A 15 -5.18 -1.73 -7.33
C ASP A 15 -4.08 -0.76 -6.89
N ILE A 16 -3.26 -1.12 -5.90
CA ILE A 16 -2.11 -0.30 -5.47
C ILE A 16 -1.10 -0.16 -6.62
N SER A 17 -0.74 -1.27 -7.26
CA SER A 17 0.21 -1.27 -8.38
C SER A 17 -0.30 -0.44 -9.57
N GLN A 18 -1.58 -0.61 -9.94
CA GLN A 18 -2.23 0.18 -10.99
C GLN A 18 -2.32 1.66 -10.64
N THR A 19 -2.54 2.00 -9.36
CA THR A 19 -2.54 3.40 -8.89
C THR A 19 -1.16 4.03 -9.05
N GLY A 20 -0.08 3.29 -8.74
CA GLY A 20 1.30 3.73 -8.98
C GLY A 20 1.59 3.99 -10.46
N LEU A 21 1.26 3.02 -11.31
CA LEU A 21 1.41 3.12 -12.76
C LEU A 21 0.60 4.28 -13.35
N GLY A 22 -0.66 4.43 -12.94
CA GLY A 22 -1.54 5.51 -13.38
C GLY A 22 -1.11 6.90 -12.93
N ALA A 23 -0.34 6.99 -11.84
CA ALA A 23 0.27 8.23 -11.37
C ALA A 23 1.56 8.58 -12.13
N GLY A 24 2.06 7.73 -13.03
CA GLY A 24 3.32 7.95 -13.76
C GLY A 24 4.57 7.53 -12.99
N LEU A 25 4.41 6.86 -11.84
CA LEU A 25 5.54 6.46 -11.00
C LEU A 25 6.24 5.22 -11.54
N GLU A 26 7.57 5.22 -11.44
CA GLU A 26 8.36 4.04 -11.71
C GLU A 26 8.48 3.20 -10.43
N GLU A 27 8.02 1.95 -10.50
CA GLU A 27 8.11 1.00 -9.39
C GLU A 27 9.54 0.49 -9.23
N ARG A 28 10.11 0.68 -8.04
CA ARG A 28 11.43 0.15 -7.66
C ARG A 28 11.33 -1.02 -6.69
N LEU A 29 10.28 -1.05 -5.88
CA LEU A 29 10.00 -2.12 -4.93
C LEU A 29 8.49 -2.23 -4.72
N PHE A 30 7.99 -3.45 -4.83
CA PHE A 30 6.66 -3.82 -4.36
C PHE A 30 6.77 -5.14 -3.61
N GLN A 31 6.77 -5.06 -2.28
CA GLN A 31 7.03 -6.22 -1.44
C GLN A 31 5.96 -6.36 -0.36
N PRO A 32 4.93 -7.18 -0.61
CA PRO A 32 4.07 -7.69 0.45
C PRO A 32 4.90 -8.44 1.48
N THR A 33 4.65 -8.19 2.75
CA THR A 33 5.30 -8.89 3.85
C THR A 33 4.37 -9.95 4.44
N GLY A 34 4.78 -10.65 5.50
CA GLY A 34 3.90 -11.58 6.20
C GLY A 34 2.76 -10.85 6.91
N GLU A 35 1.60 -11.49 7.00
CA GLU A 35 0.51 -10.99 7.83
C GLU A 35 0.93 -10.91 9.30
N ILE A 36 0.55 -9.83 9.96
CA ILE A 36 0.74 -9.63 11.39
C ILE A 36 -0.62 -9.77 12.04
N GLN A 37 -0.84 -10.89 12.72
CA GLN A 37 -2.05 -11.11 13.50
C GLN A 37 -2.04 -10.20 14.75
N LYS A 38 -3.19 -9.60 15.01
CA LYS A 38 -3.56 -8.91 16.24
C LYS A 38 -4.73 -9.67 16.88
N ASP A 39 -5.31 -9.11 17.93
CA ASP A 39 -6.34 -9.82 18.72
C ASP A 39 -7.59 -10.17 17.91
N PHE A 40 -8.10 -9.24 17.08
CA PHE A 40 -9.33 -9.45 16.30
C PHE A 40 -9.16 -9.21 14.78
N TYR A 41 -7.94 -8.88 14.35
CA TYR A 41 -7.66 -8.55 12.95
C TYR A 41 -6.24 -8.93 12.56
N ALA A 42 -5.98 -9.07 11.28
CA ALA A 42 -4.63 -9.15 10.71
C ALA A 42 -4.35 -7.89 9.89
N GLU A 43 -3.15 -7.36 10.01
CA GLU A 43 -2.62 -6.35 9.09
C GLU A 43 -1.68 -7.02 8.08
N LEU A 44 -1.76 -6.59 6.81
CA LEU A 44 -0.79 -6.96 5.77
C LEU A 44 0.00 -5.73 5.36
N PRO A 45 1.25 -5.57 5.84
CA PRO A 45 2.14 -4.51 5.41
C PRO A 45 2.76 -4.81 4.04
N ILE A 46 2.83 -3.80 3.20
CA ILE A 46 3.40 -3.84 1.85
C ILE A 46 4.41 -2.71 1.76
N LYS A 47 5.69 -3.06 1.60
CA LYS A 47 6.77 -2.08 1.41
C LYS A 47 6.80 -1.65 -0.05
N LEU A 48 6.72 -0.35 -0.27
CA LEU A 48 6.68 0.27 -1.59
C LEU A 48 7.87 1.21 -1.74
N ARG A 49 8.51 1.16 -2.91
CA ARG A 49 9.45 2.19 -3.35
C ARG A 49 9.11 2.62 -4.75
N TYR A 50 8.92 3.92 -4.92
CA TYR A 50 8.64 4.55 -6.21
C TYR A 50 9.64 5.68 -6.50
N THR A 51 9.87 5.93 -7.78
CA THR A 51 10.57 7.12 -8.26
C THR A 51 9.69 7.95 -9.17
N GLY A 52 9.75 9.27 -9.02
CA GLY A 52 9.02 10.24 -9.85
C GLY A 52 9.04 11.64 -9.26
N SER A 53 8.31 12.56 -9.88
CA SER A 53 8.19 13.94 -9.43
C SER A 53 7.29 14.08 -8.20
N TYR A 54 7.42 15.20 -7.48
CA TYR A 54 6.57 15.50 -6.31
C TYR A 54 5.06 15.44 -6.60
N HIS A 55 4.64 15.88 -7.79
CA HIS A 55 3.21 15.85 -8.18
C HIS A 55 2.71 14.42 -8.42
N GLU A 56 3.51 13.58 -9.07
CA GLU A 56 3.17 12.17 -9.30
C GLU A 56 3.08 11.41 -7.97
N LEU A 57 4.00 11.68 -7.03
CA LEU A 57 3.91 11.14 -5.67
C LEU A 57 2.62 11.57 -4.95
N GLY A 58 2.24 12.85 -5.05
CA GLY A 58 0.99 13.36 -4.49
C GLY A 58 -0.26 12.72 -5.11
N ASN A 59 -0.25 12.50 -6.44
CA ASN A 59 -1.31 11.81 -7.16
C ASN A 59 -1.45 10.36 -6.69
N PHE A 60 -0.34 9.66 -6.49
CA PHE A 60 -0.34 8.30 -5.96
C PHE A 60 -0.97 8.24 -4.56
N VAL A 61 -0.52 9.09 -3.63
CA VAL A 61 -1.08 9.14 -2.26
C VAL A 61 -2.58 9.43 -2.29
N SER A 62 -3.00 10.37 -3.14
CA SER A 62 -4.42 10.71 -3.33
C SER A 62 -5.22 9.54 -3.92
N GLY A 63 -4.65 8.82 -4.89
CA GLY A 63 -5.27 7.64 -5.49
C GLY A 63 -5.47 6.51 -4.47
N ILE A 64 -4.46 6.25 -3.62
CA ILE A 64 -4.58 5.26 -2.53
C ILE A 64 -5.69 5.67 -1.55
N ALA A 65 -5.76 6.95 -1.18
CA ALA A 65 -6.80 7.45 -0.28
C ALA A 65 -8.22 7.38 -0.88
N ALA A 66 -8.34 7.35 -2.22
CA ALA A 66 -9.61 7.25 -2.94
C ALA A 66 -10.08 5.81 -3.18
N LEU A 67 -9.27 4.79 -2.84
CA LEU A 67 -9.67 3.40 -3.00
C LEU A 67 -10.90 3.09 -2.12
N PRO A 68 -11.89 2.32 -2.61
CA PRO A 68 -13.11 2.00 -1.88
C PRO A 68 -12.90 0.88 -0.82
N ARG A 69 -11.76 0.91 -0.12
CA ARG A 69 -11.37 -0.07 0.91
C ARG A 69 -10.34 0.53 1.87
N ILE A 70 -10.13 -0.12 3.02
CA ILE A 70 -9.21 0.39 4.03
C ILE A 70 -7.76 0.13 3.62
N VAL A 71 -7.07 1.20 3.26
CA VAL A 71 -5.61 1.24 3.09
C VAL A 71 -5.07 2.42 3.86
N THR A 72 -3.97 2.21 4.57
CA THR A 72 -3.28 3.28 5.29
C THR A 72 -1.82 3.33 4.86
N LEU A 73 -1.23 4.52 4.85
CA LEU A 73 0.17 4.74 4.51
C LEU A 73 0.95 5.10 5.77
N HIS A 74 2.09 4.44 5.97
CA HIS A 74 2.96 4.57 7.15
C HIS A 74 4.40 4.77 6.72
N ASP A 75 5.23 5.29 7.62
CA ASP A 75 6.69 5.39 7.45
C ASP A 75 7.12 6.12 6.16
N VAL A 76 6.35 7.14 5.75
CA VAL A 76 6.58 7.89 4.52
C VAL A 76 7.91 8.63 4.61
N THR A 77 8.81 8.32 3.69
CA THR A 77 10.08 9.03 3.50
C THR A 77 10.20 9.46 2.05
N ILE A 78 10.47 10.75 1.84
CA ILE A 78 10.74 11.32 0.51
C ILE A 78 12.13 11.90 0.53
N ARG A 79 12.94 11.53 -0.46
CA ARG A 79 14.30 12.03 -0.65
C ARG A 79 14.58 12.28 -2.12
N ARG A 80 15.55 13.13 -2.40
CA ARG A 80 16.02 13.32 -3.77
C ARG A 80 16.70 12.04 -4.26
N SER A 81 16.51 11.71 -5.53
CA SER A 81 17.25 10.63 -6.17
C SER A 81 18.70 11.06 -6.43
N ASP A 82 19.65 10.17 -6.14
CA ASP A 82 21.09 10.43 -6.30
C ASP A 82 21.55 10.28 -7.77
N ASP A 83 20.82 9.50 -8.57
CA ASP A 83 21.19 9.10 -9.95
C ASP A 83 20.32 9.75 -11.04
N SER A 84 19.51 10.76 -10.70
CA SER A 84 18.42 11.23 -11.58
C SER A 84 18.34 12.76 -11.71
N SER A 85 17.37 13.23 -12.51
CA SER A 85 17.11 14.67 -12.70
C SER A 85 16.92 15.39 -11.36
N PRO A 86 17.21 16.71 -11.25
CA PRO A 86 17.01 17.48 -10.02
C PRO A 86 15.63 17.35 -9.36
N ASP A 87 14.63 17.01 -10.17
CA ASP A 87 13.23 16.97 -9.81
C ASP A 87 12.73 15.55 -9.43
N ASP A 88 13.57 14.54 -9.61
CA ASP A 88 13.23 13.15 -9.31
C ASP A 88 13.40 12.84 -7.82
N LEU A 89 12.33 12.33 -7.23
CA LEU A 89 12.25 11.95 -5.84
C LEU A 89 12.08 10.44 -5.72
N VAL A 90 12.65 9.88 -4.66
CA VAL A 90 12.41 8.52 -4.21
C VAL A 90 11.41 8.60 -3.06
N LEU A 91 10.29 7.90 -3.19
CA LEU A 91 9.33 7.66 -2.11
C LEU A 91 9.54 6.25 -1.58
N ASP A 92 9.80 6.14 -0.28
CA ASP A 92 9.69 4.92 0.50
C ASP A 92 8.44 5.02 1.39
N VAL A 93 7.55 4.02 1.34
CA VAL A 93 6.32 4.01 2.15
C VAL A 93 5.86 2.58 2.44
N THR A 94 5.23 2.38 3.59
CA THR A 94 4.56 1.12 3.93
C THR A 94 3.05 1.30 3.80
N ALA A 95 2.43 0.65 2.82
CA ALA A 95 0.98 0.52 2.75
C ALA A 95 0.52 -0.62 3.67
N LYS A 96 -0.57 -0.43 4.40
CA LYS A 96 -1.19 -1.47 5.23
C LYS A 96 -2.66 -1.61 4.91
N THR A 97 -3.09 -2.86 4.77
CA THR A 97 -4.49 -3.25 4.72
C THR A 97 -4.84 -4.13 5.92
N TYR A 98 -6.14 -4.32 6.15
CA TYR A 98 -6.66 -4.97 7.34
C TYR A 98 -7.78 -5.94 6.97
N ARG A 99 -7.81 -7.07 7.66
CA ARG A 99 -8.92 -8.04 7.62
C ARG A 99 -9.26 -8.50 9.02
N TYR A 100 -10.52 -8.83 9.28
CA TYR A 100 -10.87 -9.51 10.52
C TYR A 100 -10.31 -10.93 10.53
N LEU A 101 -10.01 -11.41 11.74
CA LEU A 101 -9.92 -12.82 12.01
C LEU A 101 -11.34 -13.25 12.39
N ASP A 102 -11.97 -14.14 11.62
CA ASP A 102 -13.26 -14.69 12.03
C ASP A 102 -13.06 -15.44 13.35
N GLU A 103 -13.76 -15.04 14.41
CA GLU A 103 -13.88 -15.81 15.67
C GLU A 103 -14.76 -17.05 15.45
N GLU A 104 -14.45 -17.91 14.49
CA GLU A 104 -15.16 -19.19 14.32
C GLU A 104 -14.21 -20.29 13.81
N ALA A 105 -13.34 -20.79 14.70
CA ALA A 105 -12.83 -22.17 14.66
C ALA A 105 -12.18 -22.59 15.99
N THR A 106 -12.79 -22.28 17.14
CA THR A 106 -12.35 -22.88 18.41
C THR A 106 -13.47 -23.09 19.42
N GLU A 107 -14.64 -23.55 18.97
CA GLU A 107 -15.58 -24.26 19.84
C GLU A 107 -16.25 -25.41 19.06
N GLY A 108 -15.98 -26.66 19.45
CA GLY A 108 -16.63 -27.88 18.92
C GLY A 108 -15.70 -29.06 18.73
#